data_AF-A0A9Q3ISY8-F1
#
_entry.id   AF-A0A9Q3ISY8-F1
#
_cell.length_a   1.000
_cell.length_b   1.000
_cell.length_c   1.000
_cell.angle_alpha   90.00
_cell.angle_beta   90.00
_cell.angle_gamma   90.00
#
_symmetry.space_group_name_H-M   'P 1'
#
loop_
_entity.id
_entity.type
_entity.pdbx_description
1 polymer ?
#
loop_
_entity_poly.entity_id
_entity_poly.type
_entity_poly.pdbx_seq_one_letter_code
_entity_poly.pdbx_strand_id
1 'polypeptide(L)'
;MRQDHGKHSFPWWKEKVISKWANDPWRFKMENSLEESIFNIERDRPISWFLKQKYILTALHPDMSASMIHKRILSKWGGDLGHPIRSRFIEPFSTEDYINAMEDITTRK
;
A
#
# COMPACT_ATOMS: atom_id res chain seq x y z
N MET A 1 -2.60 20.30 25.43
CA MET A 1 -2.13 18.90 25.35
C MET A 1 -0.59 18.77 25.16
N ARG A 2 0.23 19.61 25.80
CA ARG A 2 1.71 19.53 25.74
C ARG A 2 2.38 19.56 27.12
N GLN A 3 1.60 19.50 28.22
CA GLN A 3 2.11 19.73 29.57
C GLN A 3 2.04 18.52 30.52
N ASP A 4 1.47 17.37 30.13
CA ASP A 4 1.32 16.21 31.04
C ASP A 4 2.23 15.01 30.76
N HIS A 5 3.09 15.08 29.75
CA HIS A 5 4.01 13.99 29.42
C HIS A 5 5.42 14.54 29.34
N GLY A 6 6.21 14.27 30.38
CA GLY A 6 7.64 14.57 30.46
C GLY A 6 8.40 14.05 29.23
N LYS A 7 9.63 14.55 29.03
CA LYS A 7 10.49 14.31 27.86
C LYS A 7 10.75 12.81 27.60
N HIS A 8 9.78 12.12 27.02
CA HIS A 8 9.94 10.75 26.56
C HIS A 8 10.64 10.75 25.19
N SER A 9 11.49 9.74 24.98
CA SER A 9 12.24 9.59 23.72
C SER A 9 11.29 9.31 22.54
N PHE A 10 11.74 9.63 21.33
CA PHE A 10 10.97 9.36 20.10
C PHE A 10 10.55 7.88 19.95
N PRO A 11 11.40 6.87 20.27
CA PRO A 11 10.99 5.47 20.29
C PRO A 11 9.81 5.19 21.23
N TRP A 12 9.80 5.79 22.42
CA TRP A 12 8.70 5.62 23.38
C TRP A 12 7.39 6.21 22.86
N TRP A 13 7.45 7.39 22.24
CA TRP A 13 6.28 7.99 21.57
C TRP A 13 5.79 7.13 20.41
N LYS A 14 6.71 6.58 19.61
CA LYS A 14 6.40 5.66 18.52
C LYS A 14 5.67 4.42 19.05
N GLU A 15 6.18 3.80 20.11
CA GLU A 15 5.55 2.66 20.77
C GLU A 15 4.16 2.99 21.33
N LYS A 16 3.98 4.15 21.98
CA LYS A 16 2.68 4.57 22.51
C LYS A 16 1.66 4.88 21.43
N VAL A 17 2.08 5.49 20.34
CA VAL A 17 1.22 5.76 19.19
C VAL A 17 0.83 4.44 18.51
N ILE A 18 1.78 3.53 18.28
CA ILE A 18 1.51 2.18 17.75
C ILE A 18 0.56 1.43 18.69
N SER A 19 0.82 1.40 19.98
CA SER A 19 -0.04 0.71 20.96
C SER A 19 -1.46 1.30 21.02
N LYS A 20 -1.61 2.62 20.89
CA LYS A 20 -2.91 3.29 20.98
C LYS A 20 -3.72 3.19 19.68
N TRP A 21 -3.06 3.24 18.52
CA TRP A 21 -3.71 3.38 17.22
C TRP A 21 -3.51 2.21 16.26
N ALA A 22 -2.51 1.34 16.47
CA ALA A 22 -2.32 0.08 15.75
C ALA A 22 -2.72 -1.11 16.64
N ASN A 23 -3.86 -0.98 17.31
CA ASN A 23 -4.53 -2.06 18.02
C ASN A 23 -5.21 -3.03 17.03
N ASP A 24 -5.63 -4.20 17.53
CA ASP A 24 -6.22 -5.25 16.69
C ASP A 24 -7.44 -4.77 15.86
N PRO A 25 -8.33 -3.88 16.37
CA PRO A 25 -9.39 -3.27 15.56
C PRO A 25 -8.89 -2.45 14.37
N TRP A 26 -7.81 -1.67 14.54
CA TRP A 26 -7.23 -0.91 13.43
C TRP A 26 -6.59 -1.83 12.40
N ARG A 27 -5.87 -2.87 12.84
CA ARG A 27 -5.29 -3.87 11.94
C ARG A 27 -6.38 -4.55 11.12
N PHE A 28 -7.44 -5.02 11.78
CA PHE A 28 -8.60 -5.63 11.13
C PHE A 28 -9.23 -4.68 10.10
N LYS A 29 -9.39 -3.40 10.43
CA LYS A 29 -9.90 -2.40 9.48
C LYS A 29 -8.99 -2.21 8.26
N MET A 30 -7.67 -2.20 8.46
CA MET A 30 -6.70 -2.08 7.38
C MET A 30 -6.66 -3.33 6.49
N GLU A 31 -6.75 -4.51 7.09
CA GLU A 31 -6.85 -5.79 6.38
C GLU A 31 -8.11 -5.84 5.52
N ASN A 32 -9.28 -5.53 6.08
CA ASN A 32 -10.52 -5.46 5.31
C ASN A 32 -10.44 -4.43 4.18
N SER A 33 -9.88 -3.25 4.46
CA SER A 33 -9.69 -2.22 3.43
C SER A 33 -8.77 -2.68 2.30
N LEU A 34 -7.80 -3.54 2.58
CA LEU A 34 -6.92 -4.12 1.56
C LEU A 34 -7.63 -5.24 0.80
N GLU A 35 -8.44 -6.04 1.48
CA GLU A 35 -9.18 -7.14 0.88
C GLU A 35 -10.22 -6.66 -0.13
N GLU A 36 -11.03 -5.68 0.25
CA GLU A 36 -12.10 -5.08 -0.54
C GLU A 36 -11.59 -4.15 -1.65
N SER A 37 -10.36 -3.67 -1.54
CA SER A 37 -9.79 -2.73 -2.50
C SER A 37 -9.31 -3.44 -3.77
N ILE A 38 -10.24 -3.64 -4.70
CA ILE A 38 -9.95 -4.05 -6.09
C ILE A 38 -9.85 -2.79 -6.95
N PHE A 39 -8.80 -2.70 -7.77
CA PHE A 39 -8.61 -1.55 -8.67
C PHE A 39 -9.70 -1.50 -9.74
N ASN A 40 -10.33 -0.33 -9.90
CA ASN A 40 -11.30 -0.05 -10.95
C ASN A 40 -10.82 1.10 -11.83
N ILE A 41 -10.60 0.83 -13.12
CA ILE A 41 -10.08 1.79 -14.11
C ILE A 41 -10.96 3.04 -14.32
N GLU A 42 -12.27 2.95 -14.09
CA GLU A 42 -13.20 4.06 -14.29
C GLU A 42 -13.27 4.99 -13.08
N ARG A 43 -13.00 4.45 -11.89
CA ARG A 43 -13.14 5.16 -10.62
C ARG A 43 -11.82 5.58 -10.00
N ASP A 44 -10.80 4.75 -10.14
CA ASP A 44 -9.57 4.85 -9.37
C ASP A 44 -8.43 5.43 -10.21
N ARG A 45 -7.65 6.33 -9.60
CA ARG A 45 -6.41 6.84 -10.21
C ARG A 45 -5.25 5.90 -9.84
N PRO A 46 -4.48 5.38 -10.81
CA PRO A 46 -3.35 4.48 -10.58
C PRO A 46 -2.43 4.91 -9.44
N ILE A 47 -1.83 6.09 -9.53
CA ILE A 47 -0.89 6.61 -8.53
C ILE A 47 -1.48 6.64 -7.12
N SER A 48 -2.64 7.27 -6.96
CA SER A 48 -3.29 7.44 -5.65
C SER A 48 -3.69 6.10 -5.05
N TRP A 49 -4.22 5.20 -5.88
CA TRP A 49 -4.65 3.88 -5.44
C TRP A 49 -3.45 3.01 -5.03
N PHE A 50 -2.40 2.97 -5.85
CA PHE A 50 -1.20 2.19 -5.57
C PHE A 50 -0.51 2.64 -4.29
N LEU A 51 -0.32 3.95 -4.12
CA LEU A 51 0.31 4.51 -2.93
C LEU A 51 -0.50 4.22 -1.65
N LYS A 52 -1.83 4.24 -1.73
CA LYS A 52 -2.70 3.85 -0.62
C LYS A 52 -2.50 2.38 -0.24
N GLN A 53 -2.47 1.47 -1.21
CA GLN A 53 -2.26 0.04 -0.92
C GLN A 53 -0.85 -0.23 -0.38
N LYS A 54 0.16 0.42 -0.95
CA LYS A 54 1.55 0.35 -0.47
C LYS A 54 1.65 0.80 0.97
N TYR A 55 1.03 1.92 1.33
CA TYR A 55 0.99 2.42 2.70
C TYR A 55 0.38 1.40 3.66
N ILE A 56 -0.79 0.84 3.31
CA ILE A 56 -1.48 -0.15 4.14
C ILE A 56 -0.61 -1.41 4.33
N LEU A 57 -0.04 -1.95 3.25
CA LEU A 57 0.81 -3.13 3.29
C LEU A 57 2.10 -2.91 4.09
N THR A 58 2.77 -1.76 3.95
CA THR A 58 3.95 -1.43 4.75
C THR A 58 3.60 -1.25 6.23
N ALA A 59 2.40 -0.73 6.53
CA ALA A 59 1.97 -0.54 7.91
C ALA A 59 1.56 -1.87 8.60
N LEU A 60 0.96 -2.80 7.85
CA LEU A 60 0.61 -4.14 8.33
C LEU A 60 1.80 -5.11 8.36
N HIS A 61 2.72 -4.97 7.40
CA HIS A 61 3.87 -5.87 7.21
C HIS A 61 5.15 -5.06 6.99
N PRO A 62 5.72 -4.47 8.05
CA PRO A 62 6.90 -3.61 7.94
C PRO A 62 8.14 -4.33 7.40
N ASP A 63 8.23 -5.65 7.61
CA ASP A 63 9.36 -6.47 7.17
C ASP A 63 9.19 -7.03 5.74
N MET A 64 8.09 -6.68 5.06
CA MET A 64 7.83 -7.15 3.70
C MET A 64 8.69 -6.40 2.69
N SER A 65 9.32 -7.14 1.76
CA SER A 65 10.12 -6.54 0.70
C SER A 65 9.27 -5.70 -0.25
N ALA A 66 9.88 -4.67 -0.84
CA ALA A 66 9.20 -3.80 -1.81
C ALA A 66 8.61 -4.60 -2.99
N SER A 67 9.38 -5.56 -3.54
CA SER A 67 8.91 -6.44 -4.62
C SER A 67 7.67 -7.25 -4.22
N MET A 68 7.64 -7.79 -2.99
CA MET A 68 6.47 -8.52 -2.48
C MET A 68 5.26 -7.61 -2.29
N ILE A 69 5.46 -6.39 -1.78
CA ILE A 69 4.42 -5.37 -1.69
C ILE A 69 3.84 -5.09 -3.08
N HIS A 70 4.69 -4.81 -4.08
CA HIS A 70 4.24 -4.52 -5.44
C HIS A 70 3.46 -5.68 -6.05
N LYS A 71 3.92 -6.93 -5.89
CA LYS A 71 3.21 -8.13 -6.37
C LYS A 71 1.84 -8.30 -5.72
N ARG A 72 1.72 -8.04 -4.41
CA ARG A 72 0.43 -8.06 -3.69
C ARG A 72 -0.51 -6.96 -4.16
N ILE A 73 -0.01 -5.76 -4.45
CA ILE A 73 -0.84 -4.69 -5.00
C ILE A 73 -1.33 -5.07 -6.40
N LEU A 74 -0.46 -5.65 -7.23
CA LEU A 74 -0.85 -6.11 -8.57
C LEU A 74 -1.82 -7.28 -8.56
N SER A 75 -1.85 -8.14 -7.54
CA SER A 75 -2.89 -9.18 -7.46
C SER A 75 -4.28 -8.61 -7.17
N LYS A 76 -4.36 -7.39 -6.65
CA LYS A 76 -5.60 -6.62 -6.46
C LYS A 76 -6.01 -5.82 -7.71
N TRP A 77 -5.21 -5.90 -8.77
CA TRP A 77 -5.63 -5.50 -10.11
C TRP A 77 -6.65 -6.51 -10.63
N GLY A 78 -7.91 -6.09 -10.76
CA GLY A 78 -8.97 -6.99 -11.22
C GLY A 78 -8.71 -7.53 -12.64
N GLY A 79 -9.07 -8.80 -12.86
CA GLY A 79 -9.22 -9.41 -14.19
C GLY A 79 -7.94 -9.68 -14.99
N ASP A 80 -8.11 -9.77 -16.31
CA ASP A 80 -7.09 -10.13 -17.33
C ASP A 80 -6.00 -9.05 -17.54
N LEU A 81 -6.08 -7.93 -16.81
CA LEU A 81 -5.15 -6.79 -16.91
C LEU A 81 -3.89 -6.94 -16.05
N GLY A 82 -3.87 -7.88 -15.10
CA GLY A 82 -2.68 -8.17 -14.31
C GLY A 82 -1.56 -8.82 -15.12
N HIS A 83 -1.92 -9.57 -16.17
CA HIS A 83 -0.94 -10.25 -17.03
C HIS A 83 -0.14 -9.28 -17.93
N PRO A 84 -0.77 -8.31 -18.64
CA PRO A 84 -0.06 -7.28 -19.41
C PRO A 84 0.93 -6.43 -18.59
N ILE A 85 0.62 -6.17 -17.32
CA ILE A 85 1.52 -5.45 -16.42
C ILE A 85 2.71 -6.34 -16.07
N ARG A 86 2.46 -7.57 -15.59
CA ARG A 86 3.51 -8.52 -15.20
C ARG A 86 4.43 -8.93 -16.36
N SER A 87 3.89 -9.05 -17.57
CA SER A 87 4.67 -9.44 -18.76
C SER A 87 5.63 -8.34 -19.25
N ARG A 88 5.44 -7.09 -18.82
CA ARG A 88 6.32 -5.96 -19.16
C ARG A 88 7.55 -5.86 -18.25
N PHE A 89 7.67 -6.76 -17.27
CA PHE A 89 8.63 -6.62 -16.19
C PHE A 89 9.64 -7.78 -16.12
N ILE A 90 10.93 -7.49 -16.36
CA ILE A 90 12.10 -8.28 -15.90
C ILE A 90 12.68 -7.63 -14.63
N GLU A 91 12.52 -8.24 -13.46
CA GLU A 91 12.93 -7.66 -12.16
C GLU A 91 14.39 -7.17 -12.13
N PRO A 92 14.72 -6.13 -11.32
CA PRO A 92 13.89 -5.41 -10.36
C PRO A 92 13.25 -4.11 -10.90
N PHE A 93 12.07 -3.75 -10.39
CA PHE A 93 11.38 -2.49 -10.71
C PHE A 93 11.12 -1.61 -9.49
N SER A 94 11.14 -0.31 -9.70
CA SER A 94 10.80 0.69 -8.69
C SER A 94 9.27 0.84 -8.55
N THR A 95 8.85 1.52 -7.48
CA THR A 95 7.42 1.88 -7.31
C THR A 95 6.91 2.74 -8.47
N GLU A 96 7.78 3.60 -8.99
CA GLU A 96 7.46 4.51 -10.09
C GLU A 96 7.23 3.74 -11.39
N ASP A 97 8.05 2.73 -11.69
CA ASP A 97 7.89 1.90 -12.89
C ASP A 97 6.54 1.16 -12.89
N TYR A 98 6.13 0.65 -11.73
CA TYR A 98 4.80 0.05 -11.59
C TYR A 98 3.72 1.09 -11.91
N ILE A 99 3.74 2.25 -11.25
CA ILE A 99 2.73 3.32 -11.46
C ILE A 99 2.72 3.80 -12.92
N ASN A 100 3.87 3.96 -13.56
CA ASN A 100 3.94 4.37 -14.96
C ASN A 100 3.33 3.33 -15.90
N ALA A 101 3.59 2.04 -15.68
CA ALA A 101 2.98 0.96 -16.46
C ALA A 101 1.46 0.89 -16.25
N MET A 102 1.01 1.13 -15.02
CA MET A 102 -0.40 1.25 -14.69
C MET A 102 -1.05 2.39 -15.48
N GLU A 103 -0.46 3.59 -15.41
CA GLU A 103 -0.96 4.79 -16.08
C GLU A 103 -1.02 4.60 -17.59
N ASP A 104 0.04 4.04 -18.19
CA ASP A 104 0.10 3.74 -19.61
C ASP A 104 -1.05 2.82 -20.07
N ILE A 105 -1.38 1.78 -19.29
CA ILE A 105 -2.52 0.90 -19.62
C ILE A 105 -3.86 1.62 -19.47
N THR A 106 -3.99 2.48 -18.46
CA THR A 106 -5.25 3.21 -18.23
C THR A 106 -5.49 4.35 -19.22
N THR A 107 -4.43 4.91 -19.81
CA THR A 107 -4.48 6.08 -20.71
C THR A 107 -4.55 5.72 -22.19
N ARG A 108 -4.15 4.51 -22.60
CA ARG A 108 -4.25 4.01 -23.99
C ARG A 108 -5.67 3.62 -24.44
N LYS A 109 -6.71 4.26 -23.90
CA LYS A 109 -8.10 4.07 -24.35
C LYS A 109 -8.35 4.74 -25.70
#